data_AF-A0A8W7P6R7-F1
#
_entry.id   AF-A0A8W7P6R7-F1
#
_cell.length_a   1.000
_cell.length_b   1.000
_cell.length_c   1.000
_cell.angle_alpha   90.00
_cell.angle_beta   90.00
_cell.angle_gamma   90.00
#
_symmetry.space_group_name_H-M   'P 1'
#
loop_
_entity.id
_entity.type
_entity.pdbx_description
1 polymer ?
#
loop_
_entity_poly.entity_id
_entity_poly.type
_entity_poly.pdbx_seq_one_letter_code
_entity_poly.pdbx_strand_id
1 'polypeptide(L)'
;MIAIMKFSAVVQNIHSISFIVVKYSEVAFANMSEEQSVSRTVKYPYTYTQKIAQFPYKHYYKNQWIWRFYFISFGLSLPLFYKLHSLANVPANKEKWAESKRKQLQPDHH
;
A
#
# COMPACT_ATOMS: atom_id res chain seq x y z
N MET A 1 3.34 45.22 -60.73
CA MET A 1 3.53 45.60 -59.31
C MET A 1 2.36 45.19 -58.41
N ILE A 2 1.10 45.44 -58.80
CA ILE A 2 -0.10 45.16 -57.98
C ILE A 2 -0.31 43.66 -57.67
N ALA A 3 -0.04 42.77 -58.62
CA ALA A 3 -0.22 41.32 -58.43
C ALA A 3 0.73 40.72 -57.37
N ILE A 4 1.98 41.22 -57.29
CA ILE A 4 3.00 40.78 -56.33
C ILE A 4 2.59 41.18 -54.91
N MET A 5 2.03 42.39 -54.73
CA MET A 5 1.53 42.86 -53.43
C MET A 5 0.34 42.03 -52.93
N LYS A 6 -0.57 41.62 -53.82
CA LYS A 6 -1.72 40.77 -53.46
C LYS A 6 -1.29 39.35 -53.06
N PHE A 7 -0.29 38.78 -53.72
CA PHE A 7 0.27 37.48 -53.36
C PHE A 7 0.94 37.48 -51.99
N SER A 8 1.72 38.54 -51.67
CA SER A 8 2.33 38.70 -50.35
C SER A 8 1.30 38.78 -49.22
N ALA A 9 0.19 39.50 -49.42
CA ALA A 9 -0.87 39.62 -48.42
C ALA A 9 -1.57 38.28 -48.12
N VAL A 10 -1.75 37.44 -49.14
CA VAL A 10 -2.34 36.10 -48.98
C VAL A 10 -1.42 35.17 -48.19
N VAL A 11 -0.11 35.20 -48.46
CA VAL A 11 0.87 34.38 -47.72
C VAL A 11 0.94 34.79 -46.25
N GLN A 12 0.92 36.09 -45.94
CA GLN A 12 0.92 36.58 -44.56
C GLN A 12 -0.37 36.18 -43.81
N ASN A 13 -1.51 36.17 -44.49
CA ASN A 13 -2.79 35.73 -43.91
C ASN A 13 -2.77 34.23 -43.59
N ILE A 14 -2.25 33.40 -44.51
CA ILE A 14 -2.12 31.95 -44.29
C ILE A 14 -1.21 31.65 -43.08
N HIS A 15 -0.07 32.33 -42.97
CA HIS A 15 0.83 32.16 -41.82
C HIS A 15 0.18 32.57 -40.49
N SER A 16 -0.59 33.65 -40.49
CA SER A 16 -1.34 34.09 -39.31
C SER A 16 -2.42 33.07 -38.90
N ILE A 17 -3.15 32.52 -39.87
CA ILE A 17 -4.18 31.50 -39.61
C ILE A 17 -3.54 30.23 -39.04
N SER A 18 -2.43 29.75 -39.63
CA SER A 18 -1.72 28.57 -39.12
C SER A 18 -1.21 28.76 -37.68
N PHE A 19 -0.66 29.94 -37.37
CA PHE A 19 -0.18 30.25 -36.02
C PHE A 19 -1.31 30.27 -34.99
N ILE A 20 -2.47 30.81 -35.37
CA ILE A 20 -3.66 30.85 -34.53
C ILE A 20 -4.18 29.44 -34.25
N VAL A 21 -4.26 28.58 -35.27
CA VAL A 21 -4.71 27.18 -35.11
C VAL A 21 -3.77 26.37 -34.22
N VAL A 22 -2.45 26.55 -34.35
CA VAL A 22 -1.45 25.89 -33.50
C VAL A 22 -1.54 26.37 -32.05
N LYS A 23 -1.76 27.66 -31.81
CA LYS A 23 -1.98 28.22 -30.46
C LYS A 23 -3.23 27.63 -29.81
N TYR A 24 -4.34 27.55 -30.55
CA TYR A 24 -5.59 26.99 -30.01
C TYR A 24 -5.48 25.50 -29.72
N SER A 25 -4.74 24.73 -30.52
CA SER A 25 -4.53 23.30 -30.24
C SER A 25 -3.67 23.11 -28.98
N GLU A 26 -2.57 23.86 -28.80
CA GLU A 26 -1.75 23.81 -27.57
C GLU A 26 -2.56 24.13 -26.31
N VAL A 27 -3.40 25.17 -26.36
CA VAL A 27 -4.26 25.55 -25.23
C VAL A 27 -5.32 24.47 -24.95
N ALA A 28 -5.85 23.80 -25.97
CA ALA A 28 -6.78 22.69 -25.79
C ALA A 28 -6.09 21.46 -25.16
N PHE A 29 -4.86 21.14 -25.58
CA PHE A 29 -4.08 20.04 -24.99
C PHE A 29 -3.68 20.32 -23.54
N ALA A 30 -3.35 21.57 -23.20
CA ALA A 30 -3.01 21.96 -21.83
C ALA A 30 -4.20 21.79 -20.87
N ASN A 31 -5.38 22.29 -21.25
CA ASN A 31 -6.59 22.21 -20.41
C ASN A 31 -7.06 20.76 -20.18
N MET A 32 -6.86 19.87 -21.14
CA MET A 32 -7.27 18.46 -21.04
C MET A 32 -6.34 17.63 -20.13
N SER A 33 -5.15 18.14 -19.79
CA SER A 33 -4.20 17.48 -18.90
C SER A 33 -4.43 17.76 -17.41
N GLU A 34 -5.14 18.83 -17.07
CA GLU A 34 -5.44 19.19 -15.66
C GLU A 34 -6.70 18.50 -15.12
N GLU A 35 -7.57 17.95 -15.98
CA GLU A 35 -8.86 17.39 -15.57
C GLU A 35 -8.83 15.87 -15.32
N GLN A 36 -7.83 15.38 -14.59
CA GLN A 36 -7.74 13.98 -14.17
C GLN A 36 -7.75 13.83 -12.64
N SER A 37 -8.63 14.55 -11.95
CA SER A 37 -8.99 14.20 -10.57
C SER A 37 -10.32 13.44 -10.57
N VAL A 38 -10.29 12.14 -10.91
CA VAL A 38 -11.43 11.23 -10.70
C VAL A 38 -11.54 10.93 -9.20
N SER A 39 -11.85 11.97 -8.41
CA SER A 39 -12.01 11.94 -6.95
C SER A 39 -13.46 11.64 -6.53
N ARG A 40 -14.27 11.06 -7.42
CA ARG A 40 -15.62 10.63 -7.05
C ARG A 40 -15.57 9.18 -6.57
N THR A 41 -15.71 8.99 -5.26
CA THR A 41 -16.02 7.68 -4.67
C THR A 41 -17.29 7.12 -5.32
N VAL A 42 -17.14 6.11 -6.17
CA VAL A 42 -18.24 5.37 -6.77
C VAL A 42 -18.95 4.53 -5.71
N LYS A 43 -20.28 4.45 -5.75
CA LYS A 43 -21.06 3.71 -4.74
C LYS A 43 -20.77 2.21 -4.74
N TYR A 44 -20.49 1.63 -5.91
CA TYR A 44 -20.16 0.22 -6.08
C TYR A 44 -18.88 0.08 -6.92
N PRO A 45 -17.71 0.05 -6.27
CA PRO A 45 -16.46 -0.13 -6.99
C PRO A 45 -16.38 -1.52 -7.59
N TYR A 46 -16.17 -1.58 -8.91
CA TYR A 46 -16.02 -2.82 -9.67
C TYR A 46 -14.56 -3.30 -9.72
N THR A 47 -13.60 -2.41 -9.44
CA THR A 47 -12.19 -2.78 -9.31
C THR A 47 -11.82 -3.06 -7.86
N TYR A 48 -10.93 -4.03 -7.66
CA TYR A 48 -10.48 -4.44 -6.33
C TYR A 48 -9.74 -3.31 -5.59
N THR A 49 -8.94 -2.51 -6.30
CA THR A 49 -8.24 -1.36 -5.74
C THR A 49 -9.18 -0.29 -5.22
N GLN A 50 -10.27 -0.01 -5.95
CA GLN A 50 -11.30 0.92 -5.48
C GLN A 50 -12.07 0.36 -4.26
N LYS A 51 -12.33 -0.95 -4.21
CA LYS A 51 -12.96 -1.59 -3.02
C LYS A 51 -12.11 -1.39 -1.77
N ILE A 52 -10.80 -1.54 -1.89
CA ILE A 52 -9.85 -1.27 -0.80
C ILE A 52 -9.88 0.21 -0.43
N ALA A 53 -9.68 1.12 -1.40
CA ALA A 53 -9.60 2.55 -1.12
C ALA A 53 -10.86 3.11 -0.44
N GLN A 54 -12.02 2.55 -0.72
CA GLN A 54 -13.30 2.96 -0.14
C GLN A 54 -13.63 2.27 1.18
N PHE A 55 -12.90 1.23 1.56
CA PHE A 55 -13.18 0.50 2.79
C PHE A 55 -12.85 1.38 4.02
N PRO A 56 -13.74 1.47 5.02
CA PRO A 56 -13.55 2.36 6.16
C PRO A 56 -12.57 1.77 7.20
N TYR A 57 -11.31 1.55 6.79
CA TYR A 57 -10.26 0.99 7.63
C TYR A 57 -10.12 1.71 8.97
N LYS A 58 -10.17 3.05 8.96
CA LYS A 58 -10.04 3.88 10.17
C LYS A 58 -11.10 3.57 11.22
N HIS A 59 -12.32 3.22 10.81
CA HIS A 59 -13.39 2.86 11.74
C HIS A 59 -13.11 1.51 12.41
N TYR A 60 -12.74 0.49 11.62
CA TYR A 60 -12.43 -0.83 12.16
C TYR A 60 -11.18 -0.84 13.04
N TYR A 61 -10.12 -0.12 12.68
CA TYR A 61 -8.91 -0.03 13.50
C TYR A 61 -9.15 0.63 14.87
N LYS A 62 -10.03 1.64 14.94
CA LYS A 62 -10.31 2.34 16.20
C LYS A 62 -11.32 1.62 17.09
N ASN A 63 -12.34 0.98 16.50
CA ASN A 63 -13.41 0.35 17.25
C ASN A 63 -13.12 -1.11 17.61
N GLN A 64 -12.10 -1.73 17.02
CA GLN A 64 -11.71 -3.09 17.37
C GLN A 64 -10.99 -3.12 18.73
N TRP A 65 -11.59 -3.82 19.69
CA TRP A 65 -10.99 -4.08 20.99
C TRP A 65 -9.72 -4.95 20.91
N ILE A 66 -9.53 -5.66 19.80
CA ILE A 66 -8.51 -6.69 19.64
C ILE A 66 -7.13 -6.08 19.72
N TRP A 67 -6.93 -4.90 19.12
CA TRP A 67 -5.63 -4.23 19.11
C TRP A 67 -5.19 -3.79 20.51
N ARG A 68 -6.13 -3.45 21.39
CA ARG A 68 -5.81 -3.10 22.78
C ARG A 68 -5.32 -4.33 23.53
N PHE A 69 -6.05 -5.43 23.47
CA PHE A 69 -5.71 -6.63 24.23
C PHE A 69 -4.59 -7.46 23.59
N TYR A 70 -4.42 -7.43 22.27
CA TYR A 70 -3.42 -8.22 21.57
C TYR A 70 -2.00 -7.83 22.01
N PHE A 71 -1.67 -6.53 22.02
CA PHE A 71 -0.36 -6.06 22.46
C PHE A 71 -0.15 -6.25 23.97
N ILE A 72 -1.20 -6.10 24.78
CA ILE A 72 -1.12 -6.34 26.22
C ILE A 72 -0.84 -7.82 26.49
N SER A 73 -1.61 -8.73 25.90
CA SER A 73 -1.45 -10.18 26.06
C SER A 73 -0.11 -10.67 25.50
N PHE A 74 0.34 -10.15 24.37
CA PHE A 74 1.65 -10.47 23.81
C PHE A 74 2.78 -9.94 24.70
N GLY A 75 2.65 -8.71 25.21
CA GLY A 75 3.60 -8.11 26.14
C GLY A 75 3.68 -8.86 27.47
N LEU A 76 2.57 -9.42 27.97
CA LEU A 76 2.54 -10.24 29.19
C LEU A 76 3.04 -11.66 28.97
N SER A 77 2.82 -12.24 27.78
CA SER A 77 3.26 -13.60 27.49
C SER A 77 4.78 -13.70 27.34
N LEU A 78 5.44 -12.69 26.76
CA LEU A 78 6.90 -12.64 26.61
C LEU A 78 7.69 -12.84 27.91
N PRO A 79 7.48 -12.06 29.00
CA PRO A 79 8.19 -12.26 30.26
C PRO A 79 7.78 -13.56 30.95
N LEU A 80 6.53 -14.01 30.80
CA LEU A 80 6.08 -15.31 31.32
C LEU A 80 6.86 -16.45 30.67
N PHE A 81 6.97 -16.46 29.33
CA PHE A 81 7.75 -17.46 28.61
C PHE A 81 9.24 -17.34 28.89
N TYR A 82 9.79 -16.15 29.06
CA TYR A 82 11.19 -15.97 29.46
C TYR A 82 11.49 -16.59 30.83
N LYS A 83 10.60 -16.40 31.81
CA LYS A 83 10.73 -17.02 33.14
C LYS A 83 10.64 -18.54 33.06
N LEU A 84 9.67 -19.08 32.31
CA LEU A 84 9.54 -20.52 32.09
C LEU A 84 10.78 -21.09 31.38
N HIS A 85 11.30 -20.40 30.38
CA HIS A 85 12.50 -20.78 29.64
C HIS A 85 13.74 -20.80 30.53
N SER A 86 13.91 -19.80 31.40
CA SER A 86 15.00 -19.77 32.38
C SER A 86 14.89 -20.90 33.39
N LEU A 87 13.69 -21.18 33.90
CA LEU A 87 13.45 -22.26 34.87
C LEU A 87 13.68 -23.66 34.27
N ALA A 88 13.29 -23.86 33.01
CA ALA A 88 13.56 -25.09 32.28
C ALA A 88 15.05 -25.33 32.06
N ASN A 89 15.85 -24.26 31.96
CA ASN A 89 17.27 -24.34 31.61
C ASN A 89 18.23 -24.44 32.82
N VAL A 90 17.71 -24.51 34.04
CA VAL A 90 18.50 -24.73 35.26
C VAL A 90 19.25 -26.07 35.14
N PRO A 91 20.54 -26.15 35.53
CA PRO A 91 21.37 -27.35 35.34
C PRO A 91 20.73 -28.61 35.97
N ALA A 92 20.15 -28.48 37.17
CA ALA A 92 19.45 -29.58 37.84
C ALA A 92 18.25 -30.14 37.04
N ASN A 93 17.55 -29.30 36.28
CA ASN A 93 16.41 -29.73 35.46
C ASN A 93 16.90 -30.39 34.16
N LYS A 94 18.01 -29.91 33.60
CA LYS A 94 18.66 -30.52 32.43
C LYS A 94 19.19 -31.91 32.74
N GLU A 95 19.81 -32.09 33.90
CA GLU A 95 20.32 -33.39 34.36
C GLU A 95 19.18 -34.38 34.57
N LYS A 96 18.12 -33.97 35.29
CA LYS A 96 16.91 -34.79 35.46
C LYS A 96 16.25 -35.15 34.12
N TRP A 97 16.16 -34.21 33.20
CA TRP A 97 15.61 -34.47 31.87
C TRP A 97 16.49 -35.43 31.07
N ALA A 98 17.81 -35.28 31.13
CA ALA A 98 18.77 -36.18 30.51
C ALA A 98 18.69 -37.60 31.12
N GLU A 99 18.52 -37.72 32.43
CA GLU A 99 18.28 -39.00 33.12
C GLU A 99 16.97 -39.65 32.68
N SER A 100 15.86 -38.90 32.63
CA SER A 100 14.59 -39.39 32.12
C SER A 100 14.70 -39.84 30.66
N LYS A 101 15.44 -39.09 29.83
CA LYS A 101 15.70 -39.46 28.44
C LYS A 101 16.58 -40.69 28.32
N ARG A 102 17.64 -40.83 29.13
CA ARG A 102 18.47 -42.03 29.18
C ARG A 102 17.66 -43.27 29.58
N LYS A 103 16.75 -43.14 30.55
CA LYS A 103 15.83 -44.22 30.95
C LYS A 103 14.83 -44.59 29.84
N GLN A 104 14.36 -43.61 29.07
CA GLN A 104 13.49 -43.85 27.90
C GLN A 104 14.23 -44.42 26.69
N LEU A 105 15.54 -44.11 26.54
CA LEU A 105 16.38 -44.59 25.45
C LEU A 105 16.99 -45.96 25.74
N GLN A 106 17.17 -46.32 27.02
CA GLN A 106 17.54 -47.67 27.40
C GLN A 106 16.43 -48.61 26.92
N PRO A 107 16.76 -49.60 26.06
CA PRO A 107 15.79 -50.54 25.55
C PRO A 107 15.48 -51.59 26.63
N ASP A 108 14.81 -51.19 27.71
CA ASP A 108 14.11 -52.10 28.60
C ASP A 108 12.68 -52.25 28.06
N HIS A 109 12.47 -53.25 27.21
CA HIS A 109 11.97 -54.58 27.59
C HIS A 109 10.44 -54.66 27.50
N HIS A 110 9.97 -54.66 26.25
CA HIS A 110 8.93 -55.59 25.82
C HIS A 110 9.52 -56.50 24.74
#